data_AF-A0ABD6EWQ2-F1
#
_entry.id   AF-A0ABD6EWQ2-F1
#
_cell.length_a   1.000
_cell.length_b   1.000
_cell.length_c   1.000
_cell.angle_alpha   90.00
_cell.angle_beta   90.00
_cell.angle_gamma   90.00
#
_symmetry.space_group_name_H-M   'P 1'
#
loop_
_entity.id
_entity.type
_entity.pdbx_description
1 polymer ?
#
loop_
_entity_poly.entity_id
_entity_poly.type
_entity_poly.pdbx_seq_one_letter_code
_entity_poly.pdbx_strand_id
1 'polypeptide(L)'
;MPIPHIRIENWPEYRVLEDSKKGYVVLTVRSIGVRIVWDGKSFAEITLSHRHRSKVCGLCGNFNGRPDDDMWPKYGTVVSSTVSAFARSWQYGAKCSNPRHRKKQGKHRLES
;
A
#
# COMPACT_ATOMS: atom_id res chain seq x y z
N MET A 1 -33.15 14.00 30.85
CA MET A 1 -31.67 13.94 30.85
C MET A 1 -31.20 14.34 29.46
N PRO A 2 -30.46 15.45 29.27
CA PRO A 2 -30.02 15.83 27.93
C PRO A 2 -28.85 14.95 27.50
N ILE A 3 -28.94 14.46 26.26
CA ILE A 3 -27.91 13.70 25.56
C ILE A 3 -26.66 14.59 25.50
N PRO A 4 -25.47 14.13 25.91
CA PRO A 4 -24.28 14.95 25.87
C PRO A 4 -23.95 15.32 24.42
N HIS A 5 -23.85 16.62 24.15
CA HIS A 5 -23.27 17.12 22.92
C HIS A 5 -21.79 16.75 22.90
N ILE A 6 -21.44 15.61 22.31
CA ILE A 6 -20.06 15.29 21.97
C ILE A 6 -19.61 16.33 20.93
N ARG A 7 -18.92 17.37 21.40
CA ARG A 7 -18.18 18.31 20.55
C ARG A 7 -16.83 17.66 20.26
N ILE A 8 -16.70 17.01 19.11
CA ILE A 8 -15.42 16.49 18.62
C ILE A 8 -14.61 17.67 18.08
N GLU A 9 -13.99 18.46 18.97
CA GLU A 9 -13.34 19.71 18.57
C GLU A 9 -12.00 19.52 17.84
N ASN A 10 -11.33 18.36 17.92
CA ASN A 10 -9.98 18.20 17.35
C ASN A 10 -9.70 16.84 16.71
N TRP A 11 -10.64 16.33 15.91
CA TRP A 11 -10.30 15.25 14.98
C TRP A 11 -9.44 15.79 13.83
N PRO A 12 -8.44 15.04 13.31
CA PRO A 12 -7.63 15.52 12.20
C PRO A 12 -8.57 15.96 11.08
N GLU A 13 -8.46 17.22 10.64
CA GLU A 13 -9.35 17.81 9.64
C GLU A 13 -9.20 17.04 8.32
N TYR A 14 -9.92 15.93 8.20
CA TYR A 14 -10.05 15.19 6.97
C TYR A 14 -11.20 15.85 6.21
N ARG A 15 -10.91 16.32 5.00
CA ARG A 15 -11.91 16.89 4.11
C ARG A 15 -12.19 15.85 3.03
N VAL A 16 -13.45 15.45 2.92
CA VAL A 16 -13.96 14.63 1.82
C VAL A 16 -14.70 15.56 0.87
N LEU A 17 -14.29 15.57 -0.39
CA LEU A 17 -14.97 16.27 -1.46
C LEU A 17 -15.42 15.24 -2.49
N GLU A 18 -16.71 15.23 -2.80
CA GLU A 18 -17.24 14.48 -3.93
C GLU A 18 -17.39 15.44 -5.11
N ASP A 19 -16.61 15.23 -6.17
CA ASP A 19 -16.83 15.90 -7.44
C ASP A 19 -17.88 15.11 -8.22
N SER A 20 -19.16 15.41 -7.98
CA SER A 20 -20.29 14.74 -8.65
C SER A 20 -20.29 14.94 -10.17
N LYS A 21 -19.56 15.92 -10.71
CA LYS A 21 -19.44 16.15 -12.16
C LYS A 21 -18.38 15.25 -12.80
N LYS A 22 -17.32 14.92 -12.06
CA LYS A 22 -16.21 14.09 -12.56
C LYS A 22 -16.20 12.65 -12.01
N GLY A 23 -17.04 12.36 -11.02
CA GLY A 23 -17.14 11.05 -10.37
C GLY A 23 -15.97 10.72 -9.44
N TYR A 24 -15.25 11.73 -8.93
CA TYR A 24 -14.12 11.51 -8.03
C TYR A 24 -14.47 11.83 -6.58
N VAL A 25 -13.94 11.00 -5.67
CA VAL A 25 -13.86 11.27 -4.24
C VAL A 25 -12.44 11.73 -3.92
N VAL A 26 -12.32 12.89 -3.29
CA VAL A 26 -11.04 13.47 -2.84
C VAL A 26 -11.02 13.49 -1.32
N LEU A 27 -10.14 12.68 -0.72
CA LEU A 27 -9.87 12.70 0.72
C LEU A 27 -8.56 13.45 0.97
N THR A 28 -8.61 14.52 1.75
CA THR A 28 -7.42 15.27 2.17
C THR A 28 -7.29 15.22 3.68
N VAL A 29 -6.17 14.68 4.18
CA VAL A 29 -5.86 14.63 5.61
C VAL A 29 -4.65 15.54 5.86
N ARG A 30 -4.90 16.79 6.26
CA ARG A 30 -3.86 17.82 6.37
C ARG A 30 -2.85 17.56 7.49
N SER A 31 -3.29 17.04 8.63
CA SER A 31 -2.44 16.77 9.80
C SER A 31 -1.26 15.84 9.47
N ILE A 32 -1.50 14.87 8.60
CA ILE A 32 -0.50 13.92 8.11
C ILE A 32 -0.06 14.23 6.67
N GLY A 33 -0.56 15.30 6.03
CA GLY A 33 -0.14 15.70 4.69
C GLY A 33 -0.33 14.63 3.61
N VAL A 34 -1.50 13.99 3.57
CA VAL A 34 -1.92 12.97 2.59
C VAL A 34 -3.14 13.46 1.81
N ARG A 35 -3.17 13.24 0.50
CA ARG A 35 -4.35 13.41 -0.36
C ARG A 35 -4.56 12.17 -1.21
N ILE A 36 -5.80 11.70 -1.27
CA ILE A 36 -6.21 10.54 -2.06
C ILE A 36 -7.31 10.99 -3.02
N VAL A 37 -7.19 10.63 -4.30
CA VAL A 37 -8.22 10.82 -5.32
C VAL A 37 -8.62 9.44 -5.83
N TRP A 38 -9.93 9.13 -5.82
CA TRP A 38 -10.44 7.83 -6.25
C TRP A 38 -11.73 8.00 -7.06
N ASP A 39 -11.90 7.21 -8.12
CA ASP A 39 -13.05 7.27 -9.04
C ASP A 39 -14.20 6.31 -8.66
N GLY A 40 -14.10 5.63 -7.52
CA GLY A 40 -15.06 4.59 -7.15
C GLY A 40 -14.83 3.23 -7.82
N LYS A 41 -13.85 3.11 -8.72
CA LYS A 41 -13.62 1.96 -9.59
C LYS A 41 -12.15 1.52 -9.56
N SER A 42 -11.35 1.96 -10.53
CA SER A 42 -9.98 1.45 -10.76
C SER A 42 -8.89 2.52 -10.63
N PHE A 43 -9.24 3.80 -10.66
CA PHE A 43 -8.27 4.88 -10.55
C PHE A 43 -8.09 5.30 -9.10
N ALA A 44 -6.86 5.19 -8.59
CA ALA A 44 -6.48 5.75 -7.29
C ALA A 44 -5.15 6.50 -7.41
N GLU A 45 -5.14 7.75 -6.96
CA GLU A 45 -3.93 8.58 -6.88
C GLU A 45 -3.67 8.93 -5.42
N ILE A 46 -2.44 8.74 -4.96
CA ILE A 46 -1.99 9.13 -3.62
C ILE A 46 -0.93 10.20 -3.76
N THR A 47 -1.22 11.40 -3.24
CA THR A 47 -0.23 12.47 -3.11
C THR A 47 0.24 12.57 -1.66
N LEU A 48 1.56 12.52 -1.48
CA LEU A 48 2.21 12.67 -0.18
C LEU A 48 2.94 14.01 -0.10
N SER A 49 2.83 14.67 1.04
CA SER A 49 3.72 15.80 1.37
C SER A 49 5.17 15.35 1.54
N HIS A 50 6.12 16.26 1.33
CA HIS A 50 7.56 15.99 1.44
C HIS A 50 8.00 15.41 2.79
N ARG A 51 7.18 15.55 3.85
CA ARG A 51 7.41 14.92 5.17
C ARG A 51 7.61 13.39 5.09
N HIS A 52 7.09 12.75 4.04
CA HIS A 52 7.12 11.30 3.82
C HIS A 52 8.29 10.86 2.94
N ARG A 53 9.14 11.79 2.48
CA ARG A 53 10.30 11.46 1.64
C ARG A 53 11.16 10.40 2.33
N SER A 54 11.41 9.29 1.64
CA SER A 54 12.18 8.15 2.16
C SER A 54 11.61 7.49 3.43
N LYS A 55 10.31 7.68 3.73
CA LYS A 55 9.63 7.09 4.92
C LYS A 55 8.47 6.17 4.55
N VAL A 56 8.30 5.90 3.26
CA VAL A 56 7.25 5.01 2.74
C VAL A 56 7.90 3.87 1.99
N CYS A 57 7.13 2.81 1.79
CA CYS A 57 7.49 1.67 0.97
C CYS A 57 6.21 1.05 0.43
N GLY A 58 6.30 0.37 -0.70
CA GLY A 58 5.15 -0.30 -1.30
C GLY A 58 5.23 -0.32 -2.81
N LEU A 59 4.08 -0.58 -3.44
CA LEU A 59 3.93 -0.61 -4.88
C LEU A 59 4.22 0.75 -5.56
N CYS A 60 4.07 1.86 -4.82
CA CYS A 60 4.37 3.21 -5.30
C CYS A 60 5.82 3.65 -5.03
N GLY A 61 6.71 2.71 -4.68
CA GLY A 61 8.12 3.01 -4.40
C GLY A 61 8.39 3.50 -2.98
N ASN A 62 9.55 4.13 -2.79
CA ASN A 62 10.03 4.60 -1.48
C ASN A 62 10.05 6.13 -1.33
N PHE A 63 9.64 6.85 -2.39
CA PHE A 63 9.56 8.31 -2.44
C PHE A 63 10.88 9.00 -2.06
N ASN A 64 12.03 8.50 -2.50
CA ASN A 64 13.34 9.14 -2.28
C ASN A 64 13.81 9.99 -3.49
N GLY A 65 13.11 9.92 -4.62
CA GLY A 65 13.47 10.61 -5.87
C GLY A 65 14.49 9.86 -6.74
N ARG A 66 14.68 8.56 -6.52
CA ARG A 66 15.56 7.67 -7.29
C ARG A 66 14.73 6.52 -7.88
N PRO A 67 14.28 6.63 -9.15
CA PRO A 67 13.44 5.62 -9.76
C PRO A 67 14.05 4.20 -9.80
N ASP A 68 15.39 4.11 -9.80
CA ASP A 68 16.13 2.85 -9.90
C ASP A 68 15.92 1.92 -8.69
N ASP A 69 15.48 2.43 -7.54
CA ASP A 69 15.25 1.64 -6.32
C ASP A 69 13.78 1.55 -5.88
N ASP A 70 12.84 2.08 -6.69
CA ASP A 70 11.41 2.05 -6.37
C ASP A 70 10.80 0.64 -6.42
N MET A 71 11.43 -0.30 -7.15
CA MET A 71 11.02 -1.71 -7.20
C MET A 71 11.58 -2.56 -6.04
N TRP A 72 11.72 -1.97 -4.85
CA TRP A 72 12.19 -2.67 -3.66
C TRP A 72 11.15 -3.68 -3.15
N PRO A 73 11.46 -4.98 -3.08
CA PRO A 73 10.51 -6.01 -2.65
C PRO A 73 10.23 -5.94 -1.14
N LYS A 74 9.03 -6.35 -0.72
CA LYS A 74 8.58 -6.28 0.69
C LYS A 74 9.54 -6.91 1.72
N TYR A 75 10.23 -7.99 1.36
CA TYR A 75 11.13 -8.74 2.24
C TYR A 75 12.50 -9.06 1.62
N GLY A 76 12.92 -8.32 0.58
CA GLY A 76 14.20 -8.59 -0.09
C GLY A 76 15.28 -7.56 0.22
N THR A 77 16.52 -7.96 -0.02
CA THR A 77 17.72 -7.12 0.12
C THR A 77 18.19 -6.53 -1.21
N VAL A 78 17.54 -6.89 -2.32
CA VAL A 78 17.89 -6.49 -3.67
C VAL A 78 16.62 -6.05 -4.40
N VAL A 79 16.74 -5.00 -5.21
CA VAL A 79 15.67 -4.50 -6.10
C VAL A 79 15.23 -5.62 -7.05
N SER A 80 13.92 -5.74 -7.26
CA SER A 80 13.37 -6.79 -8.13
C SER A 80 13.74 -6.54 -9.59
N SER A 81 14.19 -7.59 -10.29
CA SER A 81 14.48 -7.52 -11.73
C SER A 81 13.23 -7.50 -12.62
N THR A 82 12.05 -7.83 -12.07
CA THR A 82 10.78 -7.86 -12.83
C THR A 82 9.64 -7.22 -12.05
N VAL A 83 8.71 -6.58 -12.78
CA VAL A 83 7.50 -5.96 -12.22
C VAL A 83 6.61 -7.00 -11.54
N SER A 84 6.45 -8.17 -12.15
CA SER A 84 5.63 -9.24 -11.62
C SER A 84 6.14 -9.83 -10.31
N ALA A 85 7.46 -9.96 -10.14
CA ALA A 85 8.04 -10.42 -8.88
C ALA A 85 7.97 -9.33 -7.80
N PHE A 86 8.18 -8.06 -8.18
CA PHE A 86 8.01 -6.90 -7.30
C PHE A 86 6.58 -6.83 -6.75
N ALA A 87 5.58 -6.81 -7.63
CA ALA A 87 4.17 -6.69 -7.26
C ALA A 87 3.71 -7.85 -6.37
N ARG A 88 4.13 -9.09 -6.69
CA ARG A 88 3.84 -10.27 -5.87
C ARG A 88 4.43 -10.19 -4.47
N SER A 89 5.61 -9.59 -4.31
CA SER A 89 6.23 -9.44 -2.97
C SER A 89 5.38 -8.58 -2.02
N TRP A 90 4.61 -7.63 -2.58
CA TRP A 90 3.75 -6.70 -1.84
C TRP A 90 2.33 -7.22 -1.61
N GLN A 91 2.00 -8.43 -2.06
CA GLN A 91 0.68 -9.02 -1.85
C GLN A 91 0.34 -9.11 -0.34
N TYR A 92 -0.78 -8.53 0.04
CA TYR A 92 -1.29 -8.61 1.41
C TYR A 92 -1.74 -10.03 1.72
N GLY A 93 -1.41 -10.53 2.91
CA GLY A 93 -1.80 -11.88 3.33
C GLY A 93 -1.22 -13.02 2.49
N ALA A 94 -0.23 -12.75 1.63
CA ALA A 94 0.54 -13.81 0.99
C ALA A 94 1.06 -14.73 2.10
N LYS A 95 0.55 -15.97 2.14
CA LYS A 95 1.06 -16.98 3.06
C LYS A 95 2.55 -17.07 2.79
N CYS A 96 3.37 -16.74 3.77
CA CYS A 96 4.80 -17.00 3.70
C CYS A 96 4.94 -18.48 3.39
N SER A 97 5.24 -18.84 2.14
CA SER A 97 5.65 -20.18 1.81
C SER A 97 7.04 -20.32 2.42
N ASN A 98 7.06 -20.76 3.68
CA ASN A 98 8.29 -21.03 4.39
C ASN A 98 9.18 -21.90 3.47
N PRO A 99 10.39 -21.44 3.10
CA PRO A 99 11.27 -22.20 2.20
C PRO A 99 11.58 -23.62 2.72
N ARG A 100 11.34 -23.87 4.02
CA ARG A 100 11.53 -25.17 4.67
C ARG A 100 10.48 -26.24 4.31
N HIS A 101 9.42 -25.90 3.59
CA HIS A 101 8.44 -26.90 3.11
C HIS A 101 8.57 -27.26 1.63
N ARG A 102 9.70 -26.93 0.98
CA ARG A 102 10.02 -27.43 -0.38
C ARG A 102 10.82 -28.74 -0.35
N LYS A 103 10.43 -29.69 0.52
CA LYS A 103 10.91 -31.08 0.48
C LYS A 103 9.83 -32.04 0.95
N LYS A 104 8.79 -32.27 0.14
CA LYS A 104 8.06 -33.56 0.01
C LYS A 104 7.26 -33.60 -1.31
N GLN A 105 7.91 -33.35 -2.44
CA GLN A 105 7.44 -33.86 -3.73
C GLN A 105 8.67 -34.46 -4.41
N GLY A 106 8.76 -35.79 -4.40
CA GLY A 106 9.89 -36.53 -4.97
C GLY A 106 10.55 -37.53 -4.02
N LYS A 107 9.84 -38.61 -3.67
CA LYS A 107 10.36 -39.99 -3.53
C LYS A 107 9.25 -40.90 -2.96
N HIS A 108 8.45 -41.49 -3.85
CA HIS A 108 8.14 -42.90 -3.70
C HIS A 108 8.90 -43.62 -4.81
N ARG A 109 9.92 -44.35 -4.35
CA ARG A 109 10.84 -45.20 -5.07
C ARG A 109 10.09 -46.47 -5.48
N LEU A 110 10.37 -46.96 -6.69
CA LEU A 110 10.03 -48.31 -7.13
C LEU A 110 10.55 -49.35 -6.13
N GLU A 111 9.70 -50.35 -5.84
CA GLU A 111 9.98 -51.79 -5.80
C GLU A 111 9.22 -52.49 -4.67
N SER A 112 8.23 -53.30 -5.08
CA SER A 112 8.15 -54.74 -4.80
C SER A 112 7.01 -55.32 -5.64
#